data_AF-A0A7C3L980-F1
#
_entry.id   AF-A0A7C3L980-F1
#
_cell.length_a   1.000
_cell.length_b   1.000
_cell.length_c   1.000
_cell.angle_alpha   90.00
_cell.angle_beta   90.00
_cell.angle_gamma   90.00
#
_symmetry.space_group_name_H-M   'P 1'
#
loop_
_entity.id
_entity.type
_entity.pdbx_description
1 polymer ?
#
loop_
_entity_poly.entity_id
_entity_poly.type
_entity_poly.pdbx_seq_one_letter_code
_entity_poly.pdbx_strand_id
1 'polypeptide(L)'
;MSLLSKSIFVLSLFFIFSNNVSYAACTPTATAGDDTVTCTGVINSFQFLYGGSDTITLNNVSAITYANSYWLDESLGGNPITDGDDTFIAHDSQFNWVLGFGGDDRFEIYNSAFRNVYGDTNPGHGLSQRGNDTFVIENSIQTGWILGGNDNDTMTIKDSNVSFIATGYSDIYGGTDFTPFDGNDTIVLDHVNFTSTNYFYTTTPGVLGTGKADDTIDFIHGGIVFSVTGGHGNDVINIYDSVVFKPCTFTHDTGNDVACGIYGDEPYVVEPNATAIPLLHGDDEINIHDANISGILVSGGDGSDKVVIDTPVILTDTTIDGGDDRSTIDTFVDALYFNQWNGELKGTNLRHWEQVILDNSSVITFADKNLSTGYESGIDTQSQLPYGLILQNDAILQQTHDFTIEGNLHNDAMIDMQDGNAQGTILSVSNNYTTNGGEIYLDVTFNDASISLADILHVQGDTNGTTTLYLENINGQGSQTPTGDNEGILVVEVNGNSNGSFVLDKAYEVGAFKYSLHKGSNGNWYLQSEEQIPSLTLTKEVNASSISSPGTLGYTFTVTNTGNVALSHIVITDTLGQATLSSGDTNADEILDINESWIYTLEYEVIQTQIDQGIDIINTASVTSEQG
;
A
#
# COMPACT_ATOMS: atom_id res chain seq x y z
N MET A 1 57.06 10.39 11.20
CA MET A 1 57.60 9.43 10.21
C MET A 1 56.50 8.39 9.99
N SER A 2 55.87 8.22 8.84
CA SER A 2 56.06 8.67 7.45
C SER A 2 54.67 9.05 6.88
N LEU A 3 54.46 10.20 6.23
CA LEU A 3 54.62 10.38 4.78
C LEU A 3 54.06 9.19 3.97
N LEU A 4 52.73 9.01 3.97
CA LEU A 4 51.94 8.16 3.04
C LEU A 4 50.43 8.37 3.33
N SER A 5 49.86 9.49 2.88
CA SER A 5 48.41 9.63 2.58
C SER A 5 48.04 10.96 1.87
N LYS A 6 49.00 11.76 1.41
CA LYS A 6 48.75 13.06 0.76
C LYS A 6 48.81 13.03 -0.78
N SER A 7 48.64 11.86 -1.38
CA SER A 7 48.81 11.69 -2.82
C SER A 7 47.72 10.78 -3.35
N ILE A 8 46.65 11.35 -3.90
CA ILE A 8 45.89 10.78 -5.03
C ILE A 8 45.03 11.82 -5.78
N PHE A 9 44.68 12.99 -5.21
CA PHE A 9 43.92 14.02 -5.96
C PHE A 9 44.73 15.24 -6.48
N VAL A 10 46.04 15.32 -6.21
CA VAL A 10 46.89 16.49 -6.58
C VAL A 10 47.95 16.12 -7.64
N LEU A 11 47.71 15.10 -8.46
CA LEU A 11 48.66 14.70 -9.52
C LEU A 11 48.02 14.53 -10.90
N SER A 12 47.19 15.50 -11.31
CA SER A 12 46.82 15.64 -12.74
C SER A 12 46.57 17.07 -13.21
N LEU A 13 46.39 18.05 -12.30
CA LEU A 13 46.06 19.42 -12.68
C LEU A 13 47.31 20.27 -12.94
N PHE A 14 48.04 19.98 -14.02
CA PHE A 14 48.91 20.94 -14.69
C PHE A 14 49.25 20.40 -16.08
N PHE A 15 48.35 20.61 -17.03
CA PHE A 15 48.73 20.65 -18.44
C PHE A 15 48.36 22.02 -19.01
N ILE A 16 49.33 22.92 -18.97
CA ILE A 16 49.42 24.02 -19.93
C ILE A 16 49.72 23.36 -21.27
N PHE A 17 48.71 23.18 -22.13
CA PHE A 17 48.96 22.84 -23.53
C PHE A 17 48.99 24.12 -24.38
N SER A 18 50.17 24.74 -24.41
CA SER A 18 50.56 25.51 -25.59
C SER A 18 50.98 24.51 -26.68
N ASN A 19 50.06 24.12 -27.56
CA ASN A 19 50.42 23.63 -28.90
C ASN A 19 49.24 23.83 -29.85
N ASN A 20 49.46 24.65 -30.87
CA ASN A 20 48.60 24.78 -32.04
C ASN A 20 48.35 23.38 -32.64
N VAL A 21 47.20 22.77 -32.35
CA VAL A 21 46.69 21.64 -33.13
C VAL A 21 45.64 22.21 -34.06
N SER A 22 46.02 22.43 -35.31
CA SER A 22 45.06 22.83 -36.35
C SER A 22 44.03 21.71 -36.53
N TYR A 23 42.78 21.96 -36.15
CA TYR A 23 41.66 21.04 -36.35
C TYR A 23 41.28 20.98 -37.84
N ALA A 24 41.94 20.11 -38.62
CA ALA A 24 41.50 19.84 -39.99
C ALA A 24 40.14 19.11 -40.04
N ALA A 25 39.63 18.67 -38.89
CA ALA A 25 38.42 17.87 -38.69
C ALA A 25 37.20 18.66 -38.20
N CYS A 26 37.39 19.90 -37.74
CA CYS A 26 36.32 20.75 -37.20
C CYS A 26 36.22 22.05 -37.99
N THR A 27 34.99 22.42 -38.40
CA THR A 27 34.74 23.61 -39.22
C THR A 27 33.42 24.29 -38.83
N PRO A 28 33.36 25.64 -38.82
CA PRO A 28 34.47 26.60 -38.91
C PRO A 28 35.45 26.48 -37.72
N THR A 29 36.60 27.15 -37.81
CA THR A 29 37.48 27.31 -36.64
C THR A 29 36.83 28.27 -35.67
N ALA A 30 36.76 27.90 -34.40
CA ALA A 30 36.25 28.74 -33.31
C ALA A 30 36.91 30.13 -33.33
N THR A 31 36.11 31.17 -33.09
CA THR A 31 36.49 32.56 -32.99
C THR A 31 36.28 33.07 -31.57
N ALA A 32 35.85 34.32 -31.37
CA ALA A 32 35.55 34.87 -30.05
C ALA A 32 34.14 35.45 -30.09
N GLY A 33 33.35 35.19 -29.04
CA GLY A 33 31.88 35.28 -29.10
C GLY A 33 31.27 33.97 -29.64
N ASP A 34 29.94 33.91 -29.65
CA ASP A 34 29.13 32.74 -30.03
C ASP A 34 29.60 32.07 -31.33
N ASP A 35 30.04 30.82 -31.21
CA ASP A 35 30.51 29.98 -32.29
C ASP A 35 29.59 28.78 -32.54
N THR A 36 29.62 28.25 -33.76
CA THR A 36 29.00 26.96 -34.08
C THR A 36 30.01 26.12 -34.85
N VAL A 37 30.47 25.02 -34.27
CA VAL A 37 31.57 24.21 -34.79
C VAL A 37 31.12 22.77 -34.98
N THR A 38 31.30 22.22 -36.18
CA THR A 38 31.04 20.80 -36.45
C THR A 38 32.34 20.03 -36.68
N CYS A 39 32.47 18.90 -36.00
CA CYS A 39 33.65 18.06 -35.90
C CYS A 39 33.36 16.64 -36.42
N THR A 40 34.26 16.07 -37.23
CA THR A 40 34.08 14.71 -37.81
C THR A 40 35.40 13.91 -37.83
N GLY A 41 35.33 12.58 -37.88
CA GLY A 41 36.52 11.74 -38.05
C GLY A 41 37.25 11.42 -36.74
N VAL A 42 38.58 11.56 -36.67
CA VAL A 42 39.35 11.22 -35.46
C VAL A 42 39.84 12.49 -34.79
N ILE A 43 39.42 12.71 -33.54
CA ILE A 43 39.75 13.89 -32.74
C ILE A 43 40.36 13.44 -31.41
N ASN A 44 41.41 14.16 -30.98
CA ASN A 44 42.01 13.98 -29.66
C ASN A 44 41.26 14.88 -28.66
N SER A 45 41.79 16.00 -28.18
CA SER A 45 41.07 16.92 -27.30
C SER A 45 40.68 18.23 -27.99
N PHE A 46 39.68 18.94 -27.46
CA PHE A 46 39.33 20.32 -27.83
C PHE A 46 39.00 21.15 -26.60
N GLN A 47 39.30 22.46 -26.63
CA GLN A 47 38.89 23.42 -25.61
C GLN A 47 38.46 24.73 -26.30
N PHE A 48 37.28 25.27 -25.95
CA PHE A 48 36.86 26.63 -26.27
C PHE A 48 37.46 27.60 -25.25
N LEU A 49 37.88 28.78 -25.69
CA LEU A 49 38.73 29.71 -24.91
C LEU A 49 38.34 31.19 -25.09
N TYR A 50 37.17 31.51 -25.68
CA TYR A 50 36.95 32.85 -26.26
C TYR A 50 35.58 33.54 -26.10
N GLY A 51 34.59 32.94 -25.46
CA GLY A 51 33.48 33.59 -24.77
C GLY A 51 32.21 33.48 -25.57
N GLY A 52 31.05 33.49 -24.90
CA GLY A 52 29.75 33.48 -25.56
C GLY A 52 29.04 32.13 -25.43
N SER A 53 27.93 31.98 -26.13
CA SER A 53 27.13 30.74 -26.17
C SER A 53 27.53 29.93 -27.40
N ASP A 54 28.29 28.87 -27.20
CA ASP A 54 28.88 28.07 -28.26
C ASP A 54 28.06 26.80 -28.55
N THR A 55 28.06 26.36 -29.81
CA THR A 55 27.48 25.06 -30.20
C THR A 55 28.52 24.18 -30.86
N ILE A 56 28.80 23.03 -30.26
CA ILE A 56 29.69 22.01 -30.80
C ILE A 56 28.87 20.82 -31.27
N THR A 57 29.15 20.34 -32.48
CA THR A 57 28.56 19.09 -32.98
C THR A 57 29.64 18.08 -33.35
N LEU A 58 29.72 16.97 -32.63
CA LEU A 58 30.47 15.79 -33.02
C LEU A 58 29.60 14.90 -33.91
N ASN A 59 30.06 14.58 -35.12
CA ASN A 59 29.35 13.72 -36.04
C ASN A 59 30.28 12.62 -36.58
N ASN A 60 29.98 11.37 -36.23
CA ASN A 60 30.77 10.19 -36.60
C ASN A 60 32.25 10.33 -36.18
N VAL A 61 32.49 10.79 -34.94
CA VAL A 61 33.82 10.91 -34.37
C VAL A 61 34.25 9.57 -33.78
N SER A 62 35.32 8.97 -34.32
CA SER A 62 35.73 7.60 -34.01
C SER A 62 37.03 7.54 -33.22
N ALA A 63 36.97 7.72 -31.90
CA ALA A 63 38.01 7.28 -30.94
C ALA A 63 37.55 7.49 -29.49
N ILE A 64 37.64 6.47 -28.63
CA ILE A 64 37.79 6.69 -27.17
C ILE A 64 39.27 6.50 -26.87
N THR A 65 40.02 7.59 -26.68
CA THR A 65 41.37 7.52 -26.13
C THR A 65 41.35 8.07 -24.70
N TYR A 66 42.32 7.73 -23.86
CA TYR A 66 42.42 8.38 -22.54
C TYR A 66 42.67 9.91 -22.62
N ALA A 67 42.81 10.47 -23.83
CA ALA A 67 43.20 11.85 -24.06
C ALA A 67 42.11 12.74 -24.70
N ASN A 68 40.95 12.20 -25.08
CA ASN A 68 39.90 13.02 -25.72
C ASN A 68 38.88 13.61 -24.75
N SER A 69 39.30 14.68 -24.09
CA SER A 69 38.45 15.54 -23.26
C SER A 69 38.06 16.81 -24.03
N TYR A 70 36.79 17.20 -23.88
CA TYR A 70 36.17 18.39 -24.47
C TYR A 70 35.75 19.34 -23.35
N TRP A 71 36.11 20.61 -23.49
CA TRP A 71 35.88 21.67 -22.50
C TRP A 71 35.08 22.76 -23.19
N LEU A 72 33.88 23.06 -22.69
CA LEU A 72 32.95 24.00 -23.32
C LEU A 72 33.26 25.46 -22.95
N ASP A 73 33.90 25.72 -21.80
CA ASP A 73 34.16 27.10 -21.34
C ASP A 73 35.65 27.41 -20.97
N GLU A 74 35.93 28.70 -20.87
CA GLU A 74 37.25 29.35 -20.94
C GLU A 74 37.84 29.85 -19.64
N SER A 75 37.12 29.75 -18.53
CA SER A 75 37.57 30.27 -17.25
C SER A 75 37.52 29.20 -16.17
N LEU A 76 38.70 28.76 -15.71
CA LEU A 76 38.87 28.03 -14.45
C LEU A 76 38.51 28.93 -13.24
N GLY A 77 37.39 29.66 -13.26
CA GLY A 77 37.13 30.78 -12.37
C GLY A 77 35.74 31.44 -12.46
N GLY A 78 34.73 30.75 -13.04
CA GLY A 78 33.29 30.97 -12.90
C GLY A 78 32.83 32.41 -12.64
N ASN A 79 32.34 33.09 -13.68
CA ASN A 79 31.58 34.31 -13.54
C ASN A 79 30.25 34.19 -14.31
N PRO A 80 29.11 33.99 -13.63
CA PRO A 80 27.82 33.65 -14.23
C PRO A 80 27.16 34.78 -15.04
N ILE A 81 27.87 35.90 -15.27
CA ILE A 81 27.45 37.01 -16.15
C ILE A 81 28.25 37.01 -17.46
N THR A 82 29.37 36.30 -17.51
CA THR A 82 30.26 36.20 -18.68
C THR A 82 30.40 34.79 -19.21
N ASP A 83 30.04 33.78 -18.43
CA ASP A 83 29.96 32.39 -18.84
C ASP A 83 28.67 32.26 -19.68
N GLY A 84 28.75 31.62 -20.85
CA GLY A 84 27.65 31.56 -21.83
C GLY A 84 27.00 30.18 -21.88
N ASP A 85 25.72 30.15 -22.26
CA ASP A 85 24.95 28.91 -22.37
C ASP A 85 25.45 28.08 -23.58
N ASP A 86 26.19 27.00 -23.34
CA ASP A 86 26.80 26.19 -24.38
C ASP A 86 25.93 25.00 -24.78
N THR A 87 26.14 24.49 -25.99
CA THR A 87 25.45 23.31 -26.50
C THR A 87 26.42 22.30 -27.10
N PHE A 88 26.51 21.12 -26.51
CA PHE A 88 27.27 20.00 -27.03
C PHE A 88 26.34 18.95 -27.64
N ILE A 89 26.51 18.69 -28.94
CA ILE A 89 25.73 17.70 -29.68
C ILE A 89 26.67 16.58 -30.14
N ALA A 90 26.32 15.32 -29.91
CA ALA A 90 27.07 14.16 -30.40
C ALA A 90 26.15 13.17 -31.12
N HIS A 91 26.47 12.87 -32.38
CA HIS A 91 25.82 11.82 -33.17
C HIS A 91 26.85 10.77 -33.59
N ASP A 92 26.54 9.49 -33.35
CA ASP A 92 27.35 8.34 -33.77
C ASP A 92 28.83 8.48 -33.37
N SER A 93 29.09 9.10 -32.22
CA SER A 93 30.41 9.60 -31.84
C SER A 93 30.95 8.91 -30.60
N GLN A 94 32.27 8.98 -30.44
CA GLN A 94 33.00 8.42 -29.31
C GLN A 94 33.84 9.50 -28.64
N PHE A 95 33.67 9.68 -27.34
CA PHE A 95 34.44 10.64 -26.55
C PHE A 95 34.81 10.13 -25.15
N ASN A 96 35.82 10.72 -24.52
CA ASN A 96 36.12 10.41 -23.13
C ASN A 96 35.24 11.28 -22.24
N TRP A 97 35.50 12.59 -22.17
CA TRP A 97 34.78 13.52 -21.29
C TRP A 97 34.29 14.75 -22.06
N VAL A 98 33.13 15.28 -21.68
CA VAL A 98 32.71 16.65 -21.97
C VAL A 98 32.39 17.35 -20.64
N LEU A 99 32.78 18.61 -20.52
CA LEU A 99 32.54 19.45 -19.34
C LEU A 99 31.95 20.81 -19.77
N GLY A 100 30.78 21.12 -19.23
CA GLY A 100 30.22 22.48 -19.13
C GLY A 100 30.75 23.21 -17.90
N PHE A 101 30.96 24.53 -17.97
CA PHE A 101 31.30 25.32 -16.78
C PHE A 101 30.55 26.66 -16.81
N GLY A 102 29.71 26.88 -15.81
CA GLY A 102 28.83 28.05 -15.73
C GLY A 102 27.81 28.10 -16.88
N GLY A 103 26.71 28.83 -16.68
CA GLY A 103 25.72 29.03 -17.74
C GLY A 103 24.79 27.83 -17.92
N ASP A 104 23.62 28.03 -18.54
CA ASP A 104 22.62 26.96 -18.69
C ASP A 104 23.01 26.06 -19.88
N ASP A 105 23.85 25.05 -19.65
CA ASP A 105 24.44 24.23 -20.71
C ASP A 105 23.51 23.12 -21.19
N ARG A 106 23.70 22.69 -22.45
CA ARG A 106 22.87 21.66 -23.09
C ARG A 106 23.71 20.56 -23.73
N PHE A 107 23.53 19.33 -23.26
CA PHE A 107 24.21 18.14 -23.78
C PHE A 107 23.22 17.23 -24.51
N GLU A 108 23.31 17.14 -25.83
CA GLU A 108 22.50 16.25 -26.66
C GLU A 108 23.33 15.12 -27.27
N ILE A 109 23.17 13.89 -26.79
CA ILE A 109 24.03 12.76 -27.14
C ILE A 109 23.19 11.60 -27.67
N TYR A 110 23.35 11.30 -28.96
CA TYR A 110 22.57 10.28 -29.65
C TYR A 110 23.49 9.20 -30.25
N ASN A 111 23.14 7.93 -30.05
CA ASN A 111 23.84 6.77 -30.63
C ASN A 111 25.36 6.79 -30.40
N SER A 112 25.79 7.31 -29.25
CA SER A 112 27.20 7.62 -29.00
C SER A 112 27.74 6.81 -27.82
N ALA A 113 29.06 6.76 -27.69
CA ALA A 113 29.73 6.15 -26.55
C ALA A 113 30.63 7.15 -25.86
N PHE A 114 30.48 7.28 -24.54
CA PHE A 114 31.22 8.24 -23.74
C PHE A 114 31.64 7.67 -22.41
N ARG A 115 32.68 8.25 -21.80
CA ARG A 115 32.95 7.96 -20.39
C ARG A 115 32.18 8.90 -19.50
N ASN A 116 32.34 10.20 -19.61
CA ASN A 116 31.71 11.11 -18.67
C ASN A 116 31.14 12.34 -19.38
N VAL A 117 30.01 12.81 -18.88
CA VAL A 117 29.36 14.08 -19.21
C VAL A 117 29.19 14.80 -17.88
N TYR A 118 29.70 16.01 -17.82
CA TYR A 118 29.71 16.82 -16.62
C TYR A 118 29.09 18.17 -16.98
N GLY A 119 28.04 18.55 -16.26
CA GLY A 119 27.68 19.95 -16.10
C GLY A 119 28.61 20.63 -15.10
N ASP A 120 28.09 21.65 -14.43
CA ASP A 120 28.75 22.63 -13.54
C ASP A 120 29.48 22.04 -12.30
N THR A 121 30.45 21.18 -12.56
CA THR A 121 31.11 20.36 -11.53
C THR A 121 32.57 20.76 -11.37
N ASN A 122 32.83 21.81 -10.58
CA ASN A 122 34.19 22.09 -10.10
C ASN A 122 34.32 22.06 -8.57
N PRO A 123 34.82 20.96 -8.00
CA PRO A 123 35.04 20.85 -6.56
C PRO A 123 36.11 21.83 -6.00
N GLY A 124 36.86 22.51 -6.87
CA GLY A 124 37.92 23.45 -6.46
C GLY A 124 37.54 24.93 -6.43
N HIS A 125 36.38 25.33 -7.00
CA HIS A 125 36.16 26.74 -7.40
C HIS A 125 34.98 27.46 -6.76
N GLY A 126 34.21 26.82 -5.88
CA GLY A 126 33.22 27.49 -5.04
C GLY A 126 32.06 28.16 -5.81
N LEU A 127 31.24 28.89 -5.06
CA LEU A 127 29.87 29.43 -5.33
C LEU A 127 29.57 30.17 -6.66
N SER A 128 30.50 30.22 -7.63
CA SER A 128 30.43 31.07 -8.82
C SER A 128 30.32 30.35 -10.17
N GLN A 129 30.13 29.02 -10.18
CA GLN A 129 29.73 28.25 -11.36
C GLN A 129 28.29 27.80 -11.10
N ARG A 130 27.37 28.30 -11.93
CA ARG A 130 25.92 28.13 -11.78
C ARG A 130 25.30 28.11 -13.18
N GLY A 131 24.36 27.20 -13.39
CA GLY A 131 23.65 27.00 -14.63
C GLY A 131 22.67 25.82 -14.53
N ASN A 132 21.45 26.00 -15.02
CA ASN A 132 20.48 24.91 -15.06
C ASN A 132 20.75 24.05 -16.31
N ASP A 133 21.46 22.96 -16.14
CA ASP A 133 21.95 22.16 -17.25
C ASP A 133 20.88 21.18 -17.77
N THR A 134 20.88 20.96 -19.08
CA THR A 134 19.98 20.02 -19.77
C THR A 134 20.74 18.90 -20.43
N PHE A 135 20.47 17.66 -20.03
CA PHE A 135 21.06 16.45 -20.60
C PHE A 135 19.99 15.66 -21.36
N VAL A 136 20.23 15.38 -22.63
CA VAL A 136 19.40 14.52 -23.49
C VAL A 136 20.27 13.43 -24.07
N ILE A 137 20.12 12.20 -23.57
CA ILE A 137 20.95 11.06 -23.97
C ILE A 137 20.07 9.94 -24.51
N GLU A 138 20.27 9.54 -25.76
CA GLU A 138 19.47 8.50 -26.38
C GLU A 138 20.33 7.42 -27.06
N ASN A 139 19.85 6.17 -27.00
CA ASN A 139 20.42 5.04 -27.74
C ASN A 139 21.93 4.82 -27.51
N SER A 140 22.43 5.19 -26.33
CA SER A 140 23.86 5.19 -26.01
C SER A 140 24.20 3.99 -25.12
N ILE A 141 24.88 2.99 -25.70
CA ILE A 141 25.04 1.64 -25.09
C ILE A 141 26.34 1.43 -24.31
N GLN A 142 27.26 2.38 -24.39
CA GLN A 142 28.48 2.43 -23.60
C GLN A 142 28.62 3.85 -23.06
N THR A 143 27.93 4.11 -21.95
CA THR A 143 28.03 5.38 -21.25
C THR A 143 28.62 5.15 -19.87
N GLY A 144 29.31 6.16 -19.35
CA GLY A 144 29.75 6.17 -17.97
C GLY A 144 28.91 7.15 -17.17
N TRP A 145 29.53 8.24 -16.72
CA TRP A 145 28.97 9.15 -15.73
C TRP A 145 28.24 10.31 -16.37
N ILE A 146 27.16 10.70 -15.72
CA ILE A 146 26.40 11.91 -16.02
C ILE A 146 26.30 12.64 -14.69
N LEU A 147 26.96 13.80 -14.59
CA LEU A 147 26.87 14.66 -13.42
C LEU A 147 26.20 15.97 -13.79
N GLY A 148 25.19 16.36 -13.03
CA GLY A 148 24.43 17.61 -13.17
C GLY A 148 25.26 18.78 -12.67
N GLY A 149 25.28 19.01 -11.37
CA GLY A 149 25.93 20.19 -10.85
C GLY A 149 25.61 20.43 -9.39
N ASN A 150 25.11 21.62 -9.07
CA ASN A 150 24.64 22.06 -7.75
C ASN A 150 23.46 23.04 -7.93
N ASP A 151 22.72 22.89 -9.02
CA ASP A 151 21.70 23.75 -9.62
C ASP A 151 20.50 22.92 -10.06
N ASN A 152 19.49 23.55 -10.66
CA ASN A 152 18.32 22.82 -11.11
C ASN A 152 18.59 22.20 -12.48
N ASP A 153 18.97 20.93 -12.52
CA ASP A 153 19.28 20.24 -13.77
C ASP A 153 18.11 19.41 -14.27
N THR A 154 18.08 19.18 -15.58
CA THR A 154 17.14 18.26 -16.22
C THR A 154 17.87 17.21 -17.01
N MET A 155 17.69 15.95 -16.63
CA MET A 155 18.27 14.80 -17.32
C MET A 155 17.18 13.94 -17.93
N THR A 156 17.23 13.72 -19.25
CA THR A 156 16.39 12.75 -19.95
C THR A 156 17.28 11.73 -20.63
N ILE A 157 17.19 10.48 -20.19
CA ILE A 157 18.01 9.38 -20.70
C ILE A 157 17.09 8.28 -21.21
N LYS A 158 17.28 7.89 -22.46
CA LYS A 158 16.42 6.94 -23.16
C LYS A 158 17.19 5.83 -23.85
N ASP A 159 16.68 4.59 -23.77
CA ASP A 159 17.19 3.43 -24.49
C ASP A 159 18.73 3.26 -24.36
N SER A 160 19.25 3.53 -23.17
CA SER A 160 20.68 3.70 -22.93
C SER A 160 21.20 2.85 -21.77
N ASN A 161 22.50 2.60 -21.77
CA ASN A 161 23.20 1.91 -20.70
C ASN A 161 24.07 2.90 -19.95
N VAL A 162 23.80 3.14 -18.67
CA VAL A 162 24.54 4.07 -17.80
C VAL A 162 25.35 3.34 -16.74
N SER A 163 26.35 4.02 -16.18
CA SER A 163 27.08 3.51 -15.04
C SER A 163 26.77 4.24 -13.75
N PHE A 164 26.53 5.55 -13.81
CA PHE A 164 26.25 6.38 -12.66
C PHE A 164 25.61 7.70 -13.08
N ILE A 165 24.65 8.16 -12.29
CA ILE A 165 24.01 9.46 -12.42
C ILE A 165 24.08 10.12 -11.04
N ALA A 166 24.51 11.37 -10.98
CA ALA A 166 24.29 12.20 -9.81
C ALA A 166 24.08 13.66 -10.17
N THR A 167 23.24 14.34 -9.43
CA THR A 167 22.90 15.74 -9.70
C THR A 167 23.45 16.70 -8.64
N GLY A 168 23.58 16.25 -7.38
CA GLY A 168 24.34 16.92 -6.34
C GLY A 168 25.56 16.10 -5.88
N TYR A 169 26.76 16.69 -5.91
CA TYR A 169 27.99 16.00 -5.45
C TYR A 169 28.62 16.68 -4.22
N SER A 170 28.42 16.05 -3.06
CA SER A 170 29.02 16.42 -1.76
C SER A 170 30.44 15.90 -1.61
N ASP A 171 31.41 16.73 -1.98
CA ASP A 171 32.80 16.52 -1.58
C ASP A 171 33.14 17.41 -0.38
N ILE A 172 33.27 16.81 0.82
CA ILE A 172 33.86 17.49 1.98
C ILE A 172 35.36 17.70 1.72
N TYR A 173 35.72 18.79 1.04
CA TYR A 173 37.11 19.16 0.84
C TYR A 173 37.65 19.84 2.11
N GLY A 174 38.54 19.16 2.82
CA GLY A 174 39.28 19.75 3.96
C GLY A 174 38.43 20.03 5.21
N GLY A 175 37.27 19.38 5.35
CA GLY A 175 36.36 19.56 6.49
C GLY A 175 35.35 20.72 6.33
N THR A 176 35.23 21.25 5.12
CA THR A 176 34.21 22.23 4.74
C THR A 176 33.30 21.58 3.71
N ASP A 177 32.00 21.62 4.00
CA ASP A 177 30.94 21.27 3.07
C ASP A 177 30.74 22.44 2.10
N PHE A 178 30.96 22.17 0.81
CA PHE A 178 30.84 23.15 -0.28
C PHE A 178 29.52 23.02 -1.06
N THR A 179 28.57 22.23 -0.56
CA THR A 179 27.25 22.00 -1.19
C THR A 179 26.06 22.70 -0.52
N PRO A 180 26.14 23.94 0.00
CA PRO A 180 24.96 24.59 0.61
C PRO A 180 23.90 25.01 -0.42
N PHE A 181 24.09 24.72 -1.70
CA PHE A 181 23.16 24.96 -2.79
C PHE A 181 23.17 23.69 -3.60
N ASP A 182 22.13 22.88 -3.45
CA ASP A 182 21.76 21.94 -4.50
C ASP A 182 20.45 22.47 -5.07
N GLY A 183 20.21 22.25 -6.36
CA GLY A 183 18.98 22.71 -7.00
C GLY A 183 17.99 21.56 -7.15
N ASN A 184 16.73 21.90 -7.40
CA ASN A 184 15.69 20.92 -7.60
C ASN A 184 15.83 20.28 -8.99
N ASP A 185 16.32 19.05 -9.02
CA ASP A 185 16.63 18.30 -10.21
C ASP A 185 15.44 17.50 -10.73
N THR A 186 15.44 17.24 -12.03
CA THR A 186 14.46 16.35 -12.67
C THR A 186 15.18 15.34 -13.55
N ILE A 187 15.06 14.05 -13.18
CA ILE A 187 15.67 12.94 -13.90
C ILE A 187 14.59 12.02 -14.46
N VAL A 188 14.59 11.83 -15.77
CA VAL A 188 13.68 10.92 -16.49
C VAL A 188 14.49 9.82 -17.17
N LEU A 189 14.22 8.57 -16.78
CA LEU A 189 14.91 7.37 -17.24
C LEU A 189 13.92 6.46 -18.00
N ASP A 190 13.99 6.50 -19.32
CA ASP A 190 13.13 5.73 -20.23
C ASP A 190 13.89 4.51 -20.80
N HIS A 191 13.58 3.31 -20.30
CA HIS A 191 14.27 2.08 -20.71
C HIS A 191 15.80 2.13 -20.49
N VAL A 192 16.22 2.43 -19.26
CA VAL A 192 17.63 2.63 -18.91
C VAL A 192 18.19 1.45 -18.11
N ASN A 193 19.38 0.97 -18.48
CA ASN A 193 20.07 -0.10 -17.75
C ASN A 193 21.35 0.41 -17.09
N PHE A 194 21.48 0.18 -15.79
CA PHE A 194 22.71 0.39 -15.05
C PHE A 194 23.61 -0.83 -15.23
N THR A 195 24.64 -0.76 -16.09
CA THR A 195 25.37 -1.95 -16.58
C THR A 195 26.83 -2.07 -16.14
N SER A 196 27.37 -1.08 -15.42
CA SER A 196 28.76 -1.14 -14.95
C SER A 196 28.94 -0.58 -13.53
N THR A 197 30.11 -0.85 -12.95
CA THR A 197 30.42 -0.52 -11.56
C THR A 197 30.77 0.96 -11.38
N ASN A 198 30.35 1.55 -10.27
CA ASN A 198 30.81 2.86 -9.83
C ASN A 198 32.35 2.85 -9.62
N TYR A 199 33.02 3.97 -9.85
CA TYR A 199 34.46 4.13 -9.63
C TYR A 199 34.80 4.55 -8.19
N PHE A 200 33.91 5.31 -7.51
CA PHE A 200 34.12 5.73 -6.12
C PHE A 200 34.09 4.51 -5.19
N TYR A 201 33.15 3.61 -5.42
CA TYR A 201 33.03 2.36 -4.68
C TYR A 201 33.27 1.21 -5.65
N THR A 202 34.50 0.69 -5.66
CA THR A 202 35.00 -0.29 -6.65
C THR A 202 34.26 -1.63 -6.73
N THR A 203 33.11 -1.77 -6.06
CA THR A 203 32.24 -2.96 -5.99
C THR A 203 30.73 -2.67 -6.14
N THR A 204 30.27 -1.41 -6.25
CA THR A 204 28.84 -1.09 -6.45
C THR A 204 28.43 -1.27 -7.91
N PRO A 205 27.31 -1.95 -8.21
CA PRO A 205 26.56 -1.74 -9.44
C PRO A 205 26.07 -0.29 -9.52
N GLY A 206 25.76 0.20 -10.73
CA GLY A 206 25.43 1.61 -10.94
C GLY A 206 24.34 2.15 -10.00
N VAL A 207 24.63 3.32 -9.42
CA VAL A 207 23.81 4.04 -8.43
C VAL A 207 23.29 5.32 -9.09
N LEU A 208 22.06 5.70 -8.78
CA LEU A 208 21.56 7.06 -8.97
C LEU A 208 21.47 7.71 -7.59
N GLY A 209 21.97 8.93 -7.46
CA GLY A 209 21.79 9.70 -6.22
C GLY A 209 21.66 11.18 -6.50
N THR A 210 20.71 11.82 -5.84
CA THR A 210 20.56 13.27 -5.85
C THR A 210 21.05 13.83 -4.50
N GLY A 211 21.03 15.15 -4.30
CA GLY A 211 21.72 15.76 -3.16
C GLY A 211 20.79 16.37 -2.12
N LYS A 212 20.74 17.71 -2.01
CA LYS A 212 20.14 18.42 -0.87
C LYS A 212 18.82 19.13 -1.11
N ALA A 213 18.36 19.15 -2.34
CA ALA A 213 17.14 19.85 -2.73
C ALA A 213 16.01 18.86 -3.00
N ASP A 214 14.82 19.39 -3.27
CA ASP A 214 13.66 18.55 -3.57
C ASP A 214 13.72 18.11 -5.03
N ASP A 215 14.08 16.84 -5.25
CA ASP A 215 14.37 16.25 -6.54
C ASP A 215 13.24 15.35 -7.03
N THR A 216 13.16 15.14 -8.35
CA THR A 216 12.19 14.22 -8.96
C THR A 216 12.89 13.23 -9.87
N ILE A 217 12.67 11.94 -9.62
CA ILE A 217 13.28 10.84 -10.36
C ILE A 217 12.17 9.94 -10.92
N ASP A 218 12.04 9.89 -12.24
CA ASP A 218 11.06 9.08 -12.95
C ASP A 218 11.74 7.92 -13.71
N PHE A 219 11.40 6.68 -13.38
CA PHE A 219 11.73 5.50 -14.19
C PHE A 219 10.50 5.06 -15.00
N ILE A 220 10.64 4.97 -16.32
CA ILE A 220 9.55 4.60 -17.25
C ILE A 220 10.02 3.57 -18.30
N HIS A 221 9.07 2.82 -18.87
CA HIS A 221 9.26 1.75 -19.85
C HIS A 221 10.38 0.72 -19.56
N GLY A 222 10.63 0.45 -18.29
CA GLY A 222 11.47 -0.65 -17.81
C GLY A 222 12.95 -0.29 -17.68
N GLY A 223 13.77 -1.31 -17.47
CA GLY A 223 15.20 -1.13 -17.23
C GLY A 223 15.72 -2.02 -16.11
N ILE A 224 17.03 -1.97 -15.89
CA ILE A 224 17.70 -2.67 -14.79
C ILE A 224 18.36 -1.62 -13.92
N VAL A 225 17.90 -1.54 -12.68
CA VAL A 225 18.39 -0.61 -11.66
C VAL A 225 18.93 -1.42 -10.49
N PHE A 226 19.86 -0.85 -9.74
CA PHE A 226 20.38 -1.48 -8.53
C PHE A 226 20.03 -0.64 -7.31
N SER A 227 20.36 0.65 -7.32
CA SER A 227 20.08 1.55 -6.21
C SER A 227 19.72 2.95 -6.69
N VAL A 228 18.81 3.60 -5.97
CA VAL A 228 18.44 5.02 -6.13
C VAL A 228 18.35 5.68 -4.74
N THR A 229 18.80 6.92 -4.61
CA THR A 229 18.71 7.75 -3.39
C THR A 229 18.23 9.16 -3.75
N GLY A 230 17.22 9.70 -3.05
CA GLY A 230 16.78 11.10 -3.17
C GLY A 230 17.70 12.09 -2.44
N GLY A 231 18.25 11.68 -1.30
CA GLY A 231 19.29 12.47 -0.62
C GLY A 231 18.80 13.07 0.69
N HIS A 232 18.45 14.34 0.70
CA HIS A 232 18.14 15.13 1.91
C HIS A 232 16.91 16.04 1.74
N GLY A 233 16.40 16.20 0.51
CA GLY A 233 15.25 17.04 0.23
C GLY A 233 13.95 16.29 0.41
N ASN A 234 12.83 16.93 0.06
CA ASN A 234 11.55 16.24 -0.07
C ASN A 234 11.48 15.62 -1.47
N ASP A 235 12.01 14.41 -1.62
CA ASP A 235 12.24 13.82 -2.93
C ASP A 235 11.06 13.00 -3.41
N VAL A 236 10.86 12.98 -4.74
CA VAL A 236 9.82 12.17 -5.37
C VAL A 236 10.46 11.14 -6.29
N ILE A 237 10.34 9.87 -5.93
CA ILE A 237 10.86 8.75 -6.72
C ILE A 237 9.69 7.98 -7.30
N ASN A 238 9.50 8.06 -8.62
CA ASN A 238 8.46 7.33 -9.32
C ASN A 238 9.03 6.20 -10.17
N ILE A 239 8.51 4.99 -9.99
CA ILE A 239 8.94 3.78 -10.70
C ILE A 239 7.75 3.19 -11.43
N TYR A 240 7.81 3.15 -12.76
CA TYR A 240 6.74 2.68 -13.64
C TYR A 240 7.21 1.59 -14.62
N ASP A 241 6.24 0.92 -15.24
CA ASP A 241 6.38 0.18 -16.50
C ASP A 241 7.49 -0.90 -16.53
N SER A 242 7.42 -1.90 -15.67
CA SER A 242 8.25 -3.11 -15.70
C SER A 242 9.74 -2.89 -15.39
N VAL A 243 10.09 -1.86 -14.60
CA VAL A 243 11.45 -1.67 -14.08
C VAL A 243 11.82 -2.80 -13.12
N VAL A 244 13.05 -3.29 -13.24
CA VAL A 244 13.57 -4.38 -12.41
C VAL A 244 14.73 -3.90 -11.55
N PHE A 245 14.53 -3.90 -10.24
CA PHE A 245 15.61 -3.71 -9.29
C PHE A 245 16.33 -5.03 -9.02
N LYS A 246 17.66 -4.98 -8.96
CA LYS A 246 18.51 -6.13 -8.70
C LYS A 246 19.15 -6.02 -7.32
N PRO A 247 19.00 -7.04 -6.46
CA PRO A 247 19.64 -7.03 -5.15
C PRO A 247 21.17 -7.03 -5.31
N CYS A 248 21.82 -6.18 -4.53
CA CYS A 248 23.25 -6.18 -4.33
C CYS A 248 23.59 -5.65 -2.94
N THR A 249 24.87 -5.75 -2.59
CA THR A 249 25.43 -5.14 -1.39
C THR A 249 26.74 -4.48 -1.78
N PHE A 250 27.04 -3.33 -1.18
CA PHE A 250 28.30 -2.63 -1.41
C PHE A 250 28.88 -2.10 -0.11
N THR A 251 30.21 -2.02 -0.06
CA THR A 251 30.92 -1.50 1.10
C THR A 251 31.11 0.00 0.92
N HIS A 252 30.52 0.79 1.81
CA HIS A 252 30.73 2.25 1.87
C HIS A 252 32.13 2.59 2.39
N ASP A 253 32.60 3.82 2.19
CA ASP A 253 33.94 4.28 2.62
C ASP A 253 34.15 4.23 4.14
N THR A 254 33.07 4.15 4.91
CA THR A 254 33.10 3.90 6.36
C THR A 254 33.29 2.43 6.75
N GLY A 255 33.32 1.53 5.78
CA GLY A 255 33.54 0.10 5.97
C GLY A 255 32.29 -0.71 6.32
N ASN A 256 31.10 -0.10 6.27
CA ASN A 256 29.82 -0.80 6.46
C ASN A 256 29.27 -1.27 5.12
N ASP A 257 28.75 -2.49 5.09
CA ASP A 257 28.04 -3.02 3.93
C ASP A 257 26.60 -2.48 3.91
N VAL A 258 26.22 -1.84 2.81
CA VAL A 258 24.90 -1.26 2.55
C VAL A 258 24.21 -2.10 1.49
N ALA A 259 22.91 -2.38 1.68
CA ALA A 259 22.11 -3.05 0.66
C ALA A 259 21.81 -2.10 -0.49
N CYS A 260 21.58 -2.64 -1.69
CA CYS A 260 21.04 -1.84 -2.77
C CYS A 260 19.52 -1.76 -2.63
N GLY A 261 18.95 -0.60 -2.95
CA GLY A 261 17.56 -0.30 -2.64
C GLY A 261 17.06 1.00 -3.22
N ILE A 262 15.84 1.33 -2.86
CA ILE A 262 15.19 2.61 -3.12
C ILE A 262 15.20 3.34 -1.78
N TYR A 263 15.86 4.49 -1.74
CA TYR A 263 15.95 5.29 -0.54
C TYR A 263 15.42 6.69 -0.85
N GLY A 264 14.51 7.18 -0.02
CA GLY A 264 14.17 8.61 -0.01
C GLY A 264 15.43 9.37 0.38
N ASP A 265 15.93 9.09 1.58
CA ASP A 265 17.16 9.68 2.06
C ASP A 265 18.45 8.93 1.70
N GLU A 266 19.60 9.58 1.93
CA GLU A 266 20.88 8.88 1.93
C GLU A 266 20.96 7.81 3.05
N PRO A 267 21.32 6.55 2.75
CA PRO A 267 21.39 5.46 3.75
C PRO A 267 22.58 5.58 4.72
N TYR A 268 23.27 6.73 4.74
CA TYR A 268 24.53 6.94 5.44
C TYR A 268 24.43 8.08 6.45
N VAL A 269 24.29 7.76 7.73
CA VAL A 269 24.40 8.78 8.79
C VAL A 269 25.47 8.39 9.82
N VAL A 270 26.69 8.86 9.57
CA VAL A 270 27.50 9.44 10.66
C VAL A 270 27.98 10.79 10.19
N GLU A 271 27.06 11.70 9.92
CA GLU A 271 27.40 13.11 9.77
C GLU A 271 27.81 13.67 11.15
N PRO A 272 29.07 14.07 11.37
CA PRO A 272 29.57 14.49 12.69
C PRO A 272 28.82 15.68 13.30
N ASN A 273 27.95 16.33 12.52
CA ASN A 273 27.13 17.49 12.88
C ASN A 273 25.62 17.31 12.68
N ALA A 274 25.11 16.13 12.26
CA ALA A 274 23.66 15.89 12.12
C ALA A 274 22.89 16.12 13.43
N THR A 275 23.56 15.96 14.58
CA THR A 275 23.01 16.29 15.90
C THR A 275 22.65 17.77 16.12
N ALA A 276 22.99 18.68 15.20
CA ALA A 276 22.71 20.12 15.34
C ALA A 276 21.51 20.60 14.50
N ILE A 277 21.03 19.84 13.52
CA ILE A 277 19.88 20.22 12.68
C ILE A 277 19.08 18.95 12.31
N PRO A 278 18.11 18.54 13.12
CA PRO A 278 17.16 17.44 12.83
C PRO A 278 16.14 17.79 11.72
N LEU A 279 16.54 18.59 10.72
CA LEU A 279 15.66 19.25 9.74
C LEU A 279 16.27 19.24 8.32
N LEU A 280 17.13 18.27 8.02
CA LEU A 280 17.88 18.23 6.77
C LEU A 280 17.60 16.98 5.94
N HIS A 281 16.66 16.16 6.35
CA HIS A 281 16.19 14.98 5.63
C HIS A 281 14.69 15.22 5.50
N GLY A 282 14.17 15.10 4.27
CA GLY A 282 12.87 15.63 3.90
C GLY A 282 11.74 14.63 4.08
N ASP A 283 10.52 15.07 3.78
CA ASP A 283 9.36 14.21 3.66
C ASP A 283 9.34 13.62 2.24
N ASP A 284 9.73 12.36 2.08
CA ASP A 284 9.91 11.72 0.77
C ASP A 284 8.65 11.01 0.27
N GLU A 285 8.46 10.98 -1.06
CA GLU A 285 7.39 10.24 -1.72
C GLU A 285 7.95 9.22 -2.72
N ILE A 286 7.82 7.93 -2.40
CA ILE A 286 8.24 6.81 -3.24
C ILE A 286 7.02 6.12 -3.83
N ASN A 287 6.79 6.28 -5.14
CA ASN A 287 5.68 5.69 -5.87
C ASN A 287 6.14 4.53 -6.75
N ILE A 288 5.60 3.33 -6.53
CA ILE A 288 6.02 2.11 -7.23
C ILE A 288 4.81 1.47 -7.93
N HIS A 289 4.89 1.38 -9.26
CA HIS A 289 3.86 0.81 -10.13
C HIS A 289 4.47 -0.08 -11.21
N ASP A 290 3.83 -1.21 -11.51
CA ASP A 290 4.30 -2.18 -12.52
C ASP A 290 5.78 -2.60 -12.35
N ALA A 291 6.32 -2.74 -11.14
CA ALA A 291 7.75 -2.98 -10.93
C ALA A 291 8.08 -4.34 -10.28
N ASN A 292 9.33 -4.81 -10.48
CA ASN A 292 9.89 -5.91 -9.72
C ASN A 292 11.00 -5.42 -8.79
N ILE A 293 10.68 -5.34 -7.50
CA ILE A 293 11.58 -4.90 -6.43
C ILE A 293 11.93 -6.04 -5.46
N SER A 294 11.97 -7.27 -5.97
CA SER A 294 12.22 -8.45 -5.15
C SER A 294 13.62 -8.43 -4.52
N GLY A 295 13.68 -8.64 -3.20
CA GLY A 295 14.92 -8.79 -2.44
C GLY A 295 15.71 -7.50 -2.19
N ILE A 296 15.13 -6.33 -2.48
CA ILE A 296 15.72 -5.03 -2.14
C ILE A 296 15.09 -4.41 -0.88
N LEU A 297 15.71 -3.35 -0.39
CA LEU A 297 15.18 -2.48 0.66
C LEU A 297 14.51 -1.26 0.00
N VAL A 298 13.33 -0.90 0.46
CA VAL A 298 12.71 0.42 0.26
C VAL A 298 12.74 1.11 1.63
N SER A 299 13.28 2.32 1.70
CA SER A 299 13.39 3.11 2.94
C SER A 299 12.95 4.54 2.64
N GLY A 300 12.08 5.13 3.45
CA GLY A 300 11.86 6.58 3.46
C GLY A 300 13.11 7.27 3.98
N GLY A 301 13.32 7.25 5.29
CA GLY A 301 14.49 7.88 5.90
C GLY A 301 14.15 8.55 7.22
N ASP A 302 14.79 9.69 7.49
CA ASP A 302 14.43 10.63 8.54
C ASP A 302 13.39 11.61 7.96
N GLY A 303 12.12 11.55 8.36
CA GLY A 303 11.11 12.43 7.79
C GLY A 303 9.72 11.88 7.98
N SER A 304 8.69 12.57 7.48
CA SER A 304 7.34 11.99 7.35
C SER A 304 7.16 11.42 5.95
N ASP A 305 7.53 10.17 5.77
CA ASP A 305 7.69 9.57 4.45
C ASP A 305 6.44 8.86 3.96
N LYS A 306 6.33 8.78 2.64
CA LYS A 306 5.20 8.12 1.98
C LYS A 306 5.70 7.12 0.94
N VAL A 307 5.32 5.86 1.12
CA VAL A 307 5.54 4.81 0.11
C VAL A 307 4.20 4.34 -0.46
N VAL A 308 4.08 4.32 -1.78
CA VAL A 308 2.87 3.84 -2.48
C VAL A 308 3.20 2.62 -3.34
N ILE A 309 2.50 1.52 -3.10
CA ILE A 309 2.57 0.29 -3.88
C ILE A 309 1.28 0.15 -4.71
N ASP A 310 1.40 0.42 -6.01
CA ASP A 310 0.31 0.34 -6.99
C ASP A 310 0.42 -0.91 -7.86
N THR A 311 -0.64 -1.72 -7.92
CA THR A 311 -0.64 -2.95 -8.71
C THR A 311 -0.26 -2.73 -10.19
N PRO A 312 0.51 -3.64 -10.83
CA PRO A 312 1.13 -4.83 -10.25
C PRO A 312 2.53 -4.51 -9.68
N VAL A 313 2.87 -4.98 -8.48
CA VAL A 313 4.27 -4.94 -7.98
C VAL A 313 4.66 -6.28 -7.42
N ILE A 314 5.86 -6.75 -7.75
CA ILE A 314 6.43 -7.99 -7.19
C ILE A 314 7.30 -7.65 -5.99
N LEU A 315 6.86 -8.05 -4.79
CA LEU A 315 7.47 -7.75 -3.50
C LEU A 315 8.17 -8.96 -2.84
N THR A 316 8.57 -9.97 -3.61
CA THR A 316 9.14 -11.20 -3.03
C THR A 316 10.42 -10.89 -2.25
N ASP A 317 10.43 -11.22 -0.95
CA ASP A 317 11.54 -10.95 -0.02
C ASP A 317 11.96 -9.46 0.06
N THR A 318 11.07 -8.53 -0.30
CA THR A 318 11.31 -7.08 -0.18
C THR A 318 11.07 -6.61 1.26
N THR A 319 11.94 -5.75 1.77
CA THR A 319 11.71 -5.00 3.02
C THR A 319 11.28 -3.58 2.67
N ILE A 320 10.25 -3.08 3.34
CA ILE A 320 9.74 -1.71 3.19
C ILE A 320 9.76 -1.07 4.58
N ASP A 321 10.60 -0.07 4.74
CA ASP A 321 10.95 0.59 6.00
C ASP A 321 10.52 2.07 5.92
N GLY A 322 9.82 2.57 6.93
CA GLY A 322 9.49 4.00 7.03
C GLY A 322 10.77 4.82 7.14
N GLY A 323 11.66 4.40 8.04
CA GLY A 323 13.05 4.83 8.10
C GLY A 323 13.45 5.22 9.52
N ASP A 324 12.63 6.06 10.16
CA ASP A 324 12.79 6.44 11.55
C ASP A 324 12.16 5.40 12.49
N ASP A 325 11.97 5.69 13.79
CA ASP A 325 11.31 4.76 14.70
C ASP A 325 9.88 5.20 15.02
N ARG A 326 9.05 4.28 15.55
CA ARG A 326 7.63 4.54 15.82
C ARG A 326 7.38 5.40 17.06
N SER A 327 8.14 6.47 17.20
CA SER A 327 8.20 7.34 18.36
C SER A 327 7.11 8.41 18.29
N THR A 328 6.76 8.94 19.47
CA THR A 328 5.81 10.08 19.58
C THR A 328 6.56 11.40 19.82
N ILE A 329 7.89 11.35 19.88
CA ILE A 329 8.75 12.43 20.38
C ILE A 329 9.25 13.32 19.23
N ASP A 330 9.62 12.72 18.12
CA ASP A 330 10.02 13.34 16.83
C ASP A 330 8.83 13.92 16.07
N THR A 331 7.63 13.35 16.21
CA THR A 331 6.37 13.76 15.55
C THR A 331 6.30 13.47 14.06
N PHE A 332 7.29 12.77 13.51
CA PHE A 332 7.28 12.28 12.14
C PHE A 332 6.25 11.15 11.99
N VAL A 333 5.72 11.02 10.77
CA VAL A 333 4.64 10.08 10.47
C VAL A 333 4.86 9.45 9.10
N ASP A 334 5.22 8.18 9.11
CA ASP A 334 5.39 7.40 7.89
C ASP A 334 4.11 6.70 7.48
N ALA A 335 3.82 6.74 6.17
CA ALA A 335 2.63 6.15 5.59
C ALA A 335 2.93 5.24 4.39
N LEU A 336 2.61 3.95 4.56
CA LEU A 336 2.67 2.94 3.50
C LEU A 336 1.28 2.66 2.94
N TYR A 337 1.09 2.91 1.65
CA TYR A 337 -0.15 2.65 0.92
C TYR A 337 -0.03 1.42 0.03
N PHE A 338 -0.98 0.51 0.15
CA PHE A 338 -1.26 -0.53 -0.85
C PHE A 338 -2.54 -0.16 -1.60
N ASN A 339 -2.45 -0.04 -2.92
CA ASN A 339 -3.54 0.39 -3.78
C ASN A 339 -3.75 -0.62 -4.92
N GLN A 340 -4.91 -1.29 -4.90
CA GLN A 340 -5.26 -2.43 -5.77
C GLN A 340 -4.27 -3.59 -5.71
N TRP A 341 -3.35 -3.61 -4.74
CA TRP A 341 -2.29 -4.60 -4.66
C TRP A 341 -2.81 -5.88 -4.00
N ASN A 342 -2.56 -7.01 -4.65
CA ASN A 342 -3.05 -8.31 -4.23
C ASN A 342 -1.87 -9.27 -4.07
N GLY A 343 -1.67 -9.80 -2.87
CA GLY A 343 -0.58 -10.74 -2.64
C GLY A 343 -0.35 -11.12 -1.18
N GLU A 344 0.70 -11.91 -1.00
CA GLU A 344 1.16 -12.38 0.30
C GLU A 344 2.51 -11.72 0.62
N LEU A 345 2.66 -11.20 1.85
CA LEU A 345 3.93 -10.66 2.35
C LEU A 345 4.09 -10.95 3.85
N LYS A 346 5.25 -10.61 4.42
CA LYS A 346 5.51 -10.76 5.86
C LYS A 346 5.32 -9.42 6.54
N GLY A 347 4.53 -9.35 7.60
CA GLY A 347 4.41 -8.13 8.42
C GLY A 347 5.76 -7.71 8.99
N THR A 348 6.67 -8.64 9.26
CA THR A 348 8.07 -8.34 9.66
C THR A 348 8.94 -7.71 8.56
N ASN A 349 8.49 -7.72 7.31
CA ASN A 349 9.11 -6.96 6.23
C ASN A 349 8.63 -5.51 6.16
N LEU A 350 7.53 -5.17 6.84
CA LEU A 350 7.06 -3.80 7.00
C LEU A 350 7.60 -3.27 8.33
N ARG A 351 8.50 -2.28 8.29
CA ARG A 351 9.19 -1.78 9.48
C ARG A 351 8.96 -0.30 9.65
N HIS A 352 8.85 0.10 10.91
CA HIS A 352 8.72 1.50 11.32
C HIS A 352 7.65 2.27 10.56
N TRP A 353 6.41 1.77 10.56
CA TRP A 353 5.29 2.46 9.93
C TRP A 353 4.31 2.96 10.99
N GLU A 354 4.07 4.26 11.06
CA GLU A 354 2.97 4.84 11.84
C GLU A 354 1.63 4.45 11.22
N GLN A 355 1.58 4.42 9.88
CA GLN A 355 0.40 4.10 9.09
C GLN A 355 0.71 3.04 8.02
N VAL A 356 -0.05 1.94 8.03
CA VAL A 356 -0.12 1.00 6.91
C VAL A 356 -1.57 0.98 6.43
N ILE A 357 -1.78 1.38 5.18
CA ILE A 357 -3.08 1.66 4.61
C ILE A 357 -3.34 0.70 3.45
N LEU A 358 -4.41 -0.08 3.57
CA LEU A 358 -4.95 -0.91 2.49
C LEU A 358 -6.13 -0.18 1.87
N ASP A 359 -6.05 0.03 0.56
CA ASP A 359 -7.04 0.81 -0.18
C ASP A 359 -7.39 0.19 -1.54
N ASN A 360 -8.50 0.66 -2.13
CA ASN A 360 -8.93 0.44 -3.51
C ASN A 360 -8.88 -1.05 -3.90
N SER A 361 -9.62 -1.91 -3.20
CA SER A 361 -9.68 -3.35 -3.50
C SER A 361 -8.35 -4.11 -3.38
N SER A 362 -7.38 -3.59 -2.62
CA SER A 362 -6.19 -4.37 -2.23
C SER A 362 -6.59 -5.58 -1.39
N VAL A 363 -5.96 -6.72 -1.64
CA VAL A 363 -6.15 -7.98 -0.90
C VAL A 363 -4.81 -8.46 -0.37
N ILE A 364 -4.60 -8.38 0.93
CA ILE A 364 -3.33 -8.74 1.56
C ILE A 364 -3.50 -9.94 2.49
N THR A 365 -2.61 -10.91 2.34
CA THR A 365 -2.38 -11.97 3.32
C THR A 365 -1.00 -11.79 3.95
N PHE A 366 -0.93 -11.84 5.28
CA PHE A 366 0.35 -11.88 5.98
C PHE A 366 0.77 -13.33 6.23
N ALA A 367 2.00 -13.69 5.85
CA ALA A 367 2.53 -15.05 5.95
C ALA A 367 3.16 -15.39 7.32
N ASP A 368 3.40 -14.35 8.13
CA ASP A 368 3.97 -14.43 9.47
C ASP A 368 2.97 -13.93 10.52
N LYS A 369 3.41 -13.74 11.75
CA LYS A 369 2.48 -13.67 12.90
C LYS A 369 2.13 -12.28 13.37
N ASN A 370 2.86 -11.26 12.95
CA ASN A 370 2.65 -9.92 13.46
C ASN A 370 2.91 -8.83 12.44
N LEU A 371 2.24 -7.70 12.67
CA LEU A 371 2.51 -6.43 12.03
C LEU A 371 2.71 -5.37 13.12
N SER A 372 3.86 -4.72 13.07
CA SER A 372 4.23 -3.61 13.95
C SER A 372 3.88 -2.29 13.27
N THR A 373 2.80 -1.64 13.70
CA THR A 373 2.36 -0.34 13.15
C THR A 373 1.89 0.62 14.24
N GLY A 374 1.80 1.92 13.90
CA GLY A 374 1.52 2.98 14.87
C GLY A 374 2.62 3.08 15.93
N TYR A 375 2.42 3.91 16.95
CA TYR A 375 3.48 4.18 17.93
C TYR A 375 3.96 2.94 18.72
N GLU A 376 5.26 2.87 19.03
CA GLU A 376 5.88 1.76 19.78
C GLU A 376 5.24 1.59 21.18
N SER A 377 4.89 2.70 21.83
CA SER A 377 4.18 2.68 23.12
C SER A 377 2.71 2.23 23.01
N GLY A 378 2.18 2.15 21.79
CA GLY A 378 0.78 1.91 21.47
C GLY A 378 -0.14 3.09 21.80
N ILE A 379 0.32 4.16 22.45
CA ILE A 379 -0.57 5.23 22.92
C ILE A 379 -0.55 6.39 21.92
N ASP A 380 -1.69 6.62 21.25
CA ASP A 380 -1.98 7.89 20.59
C ASP A 380 -2.42 8.91 21.65
N THR A 381 -1.52 9.83 22.01
CA THR A 381 -1.83 10.92 22.95
C THR A 381 -2.27 12.21 22.25
N GLN A 382 -2.25 12.26 20.91
CA GLN A 382 -2.50 13.48 20.13
C GLN A 382 -3.16 13.17 18.76
N SER A 383 -4.48 13.35 18.71
CA SER A 383 -5.27 13.84 17.54
C SER A 383 -5.71 12.88 16.41
N GLN A 384 -7.05 12.79 16.26
CA GLN A 384 -7.92 12.88 15.05
C GLN A 384 -7.62 12.09 13.74
N LEU A 385 -6.45 11.48 13.53
CA LEU A 385 -6.13 10.65 12.37
C LEU A 385 -5.98 9.18 12.79
N PRO A 386 -6.33 8.20 11.95
CA PRO A 386 -6.09 6.81 12.29
C PRO A 386 -4.59 6.51 12.16
N TYR A 387 -3.94 6.07 13.23
CA TYR A 387 -2.62 5.45 13.22
C TYR A 387 -2.78 3.93 13.28
N GLY A 388 -1.78 3.16 12.85
CA GLY A 388 -1.80 1.70 12.86
C GLY A 388 -2.16 1.08 11.50
N LEU A 389 -2.85 -0.06 11.53
CA LEU A 389 -3.34 -0.71 10.31
C LEU A 389 -4.70 -0.13 9.93
N ILE A 390 -4.85 0.33 8.69
CA ILE A 390 -6.03 1.05 8.20
C ILE A 390 -6.56 0.32 6.96
N LEU A 391 -7.82 -0.11 7.02
CA LEU A 391 -8.51 -0.73 5.90
C LEU A 391 -9.63 0.20 5.49
N GLN A 392 -9.66 0.61 4.23
CA GLN A 392 -10.67 1.54 3.72
C GLN A 392 -11.16 1.15 2.33
N ASN A 393 -12.28 1.75 1.92
CA ASN A 393 -12.99 1.42 0.69
C ASN A 393 -13.28 -0.09 0.60
N ASP A 394 -12.91 -0.75 -0.49
CA ASP A 394 -13.20 -2.18 -0.71
C ASP A 394 -11.99 -3.09 -0.41
N ALA A 395 -11.04 -2.65 0.43
CA ALA A 395 -9.86 -3.43 0.78
C ALA A 395 -10.18 -4.65 1.65
N ILE A 396 -9.37 -5.70 1.51
CA ILE A 396 -9.53 -6.97 2.22
C ILE A 396 -8.22 -7.33 2.93
N LEU A 397 -8.28 -7.45 4.26
CA LEU A 397 -7.27 -8.15 5.03
C LEU A 397 -7.67 -9.61 5.16
N GLN A 398 -6.98 -10.50 4.46
CA GLN A 398 -7.24 -11.94 4.53
C GLN A 398 -6.31 -12.59 5.57
N GLN A 399 -6.91 -13.18 6.60
CA GLN A 399 -6.20 -13.83 7.71
C GLN A 399 -6.56 -15.31 7.78
N THR A 400 -5.56 -16.18 7.66
CA THR A 400 -5.75 -17.64 7.62
C THR A 400 -5.04 -18.38 8.76
N HIS A 401 -4.56 -17.64 9.77
CA HIS A 401 -3.91 -18.14 10.96
C HIS A 401 -3.86 -17.04 12.03
N ASP A 402 -3.53 -17.39 13.27
CA ASP A 402 -3.37 -16.41 14.34
C ASP A 402 -2.42 -15.28 13.95
N PHE A 403 -2.87 -14.05 14.12
CA PHE A 403 -2.15 -12.85 13.71
C PHE A 403 -2.31 -11.72 14.72
N THR A 404 -1.24 -10.97 14.97
CA THR A 404 -1.23 -9.85 15.92
C THR A 404 -0.88 -8.53 15.22
N ILE A 405 -1.77 -7.56 15.32
CA ILE A 405 -1.49 -6.17 15.01
C ILE A 405 -1.05 -5.52 16.33
N GLU A 406 0.18 -5.04 16.40
CA GLU A 406 0.74 -4.42 17.61
C GLU A 406 0.19 -3.01 17.86
N GLY A 407 -0.20 -2.32 16.78
CA GLY A 407 -0.81 -0.99 16.82
C GLY A 407 -2.32 -0.99 16.99
N ASN A 408 -2.93 0.14 16.64
CA ASN A 408 -4.37 0.23 16.45
C ASN A 408 -4.79 -0.45 15.13
N LEU A 409 -6.06 -0.83 15.06
CA LEU A 409 -6.71 -1.29 13.85
C LEU A 409 -7.91 -0.39 13.54
N HIS A 410 -7.91 0.22 12.37
CA HIS A 410 -9.05 0.95 11.81
C HIS A 410 -9.63 0.15 10.65
N ASN A 411 -10.83 -0.41 10.82
CA ASN A 411 -11.47 -1.23 9.81
C ASN A 411 -12.74 -0.55 9.29
N ASP A 412 -12.64 0.08 8.12
CA ASP A 412 -13.75 0.64 7.35
C ASP A 412 -14.04 -0.18 6.08
N ALA A 413 -13.43 -1.36 5.95
CA ALA A 413 -13.56 -2.27 4.82
C ALA A 413 -13.80 -3.71 5.32
N MET A 414 -13.12 -4.72 4.76
CA MET A 414 -13.34 -6.13 5.08
C MET A 414 -12.12 -6.79 5.73
N ILE A 415 -12.37 -7.52 6.81
CA ILE A 415 -11.45 -8.53 7.35
C ILE A 415 -12.06 -9.90 7.06
N ASP A 416 -11.33 -10.73 6.33
CA ASP A 416 -11.74 -12.08 5.97
C ASP A 416 -10.95 -13.12 6.77
N MET A 417 -11.64 -13.83 7.67
CA MET A 417 -11.07 -14.94 8.44
C MET A 417 -11.65 -16.31 8.02
N GLN A 418 -12.49 -16.37 6.98
CA GLN A 418 -13.16 -17.59 6.52
C GLN A 418 -12.20 -18.51 5.73
N ASP A 419 -11.26 -19.12 6.44
CA ASP A 419 -10.23 -20.00 5.90
C ASP A 419 -10.62 -21.50 5.92
N GLY A 420 -11.80 -21.82 6.45
CA GLY A 420 -12.32 -23.17 6.64
C GLY A 420 -11.74 -23.88 7.88
N ASN A 421 -11.02 -23.18 8.75
CA ASN A 421 -10.37 -23.73 9.93
C ASN A 421 -11.38 -23.96 11.06
N ALA A 422 -11.77 -25.23 11.23
CA ALA A 422 -12.66 -25.62 12.33
C ALA A 422 -12.07 -25.38 13.73
N GLN A 423 -10.79 -25.03 13.90
CA GLN A 423 -10.21 -24.65 15.21
C GLN A 423 -10.38 -23.17 15.55
N GLY A 424 -10.80 -22.36 14.58
CA GLY A 424 -10.82 -20.91 14.71
C GLY A 424 -9.42 -20.30 14.59
N THR A 425 -9.42 -19.06 14.17
CA THR A 425 -8.26 -18.18 14.01
C THR A 425 -8.43 -16.96 14.91
N ILE A 426 -7.36 -16.52 15.57
CA ILE A 426 -7.39 -15.33 16.42
C ILE A 426 -6.71 -14.15 15.72
N LEU A 427 -7.47 -13.08 15.46
CA LEU A 427 -6.91 -11.77 15.13
C LEU A 427 -6.81 -10.93 16.40
N SER A 428 -5.59 -10.74 16.88
CA SER A 428 -5.30 -9.91 18.05
C SER A 428 -4.92 -8.48 17.66
N VAL A 429 -5.59 -7.49 18.24
CA VAL A 429 -5.24 -6.07 18.19
C VAL A 429 -4.71 -5.66 19.56
N SER A 430 -3.42 -5.36 19.64
CA SER A 430 -2.76 -5.03 20.92
C SER A 430 -3.18 -3.66 21.47
N ASN A 431 -3.81 -2.83 20.64
CA ASN A 431 -4.34 -1.53 21.04
C ASN A 431 -5.83 -1.38 20.70
N ASN A 432 -6.25 -0.19 20.23
CA ASN A 432 -7.65 0.11 19.99
C ASN A 432 -8.12 -0.42 18.63
N TYR A 433 -9.37 -0.84 18.59
CA TYR A 433 -10.08 -1.17 17.35
C TYR A 433 -11.16 -0.12 17.08
N THR A 434 -11.10 0.51 15.92
CA THR A 434 -12.07 1.53 15.51
C THR A 434 -12.63 1.22 14.14
N THR A 435 -13.84 1.69 13.87
CA THR A 435 -14.54 1.41 12.63
C THR A 435 -15.63 2.44 12.35
N ASN A 436 -15.99 2.60 11.08
CA ASN A 436 -17.11 3.35 10.55
C ASN A 436 -17.90 2.50 9.54
N GLY A 437 -18.18 1.25 9.90
CA GLY A 437 -18.99 0.33 9.08
C GLY A 437 -18.22 -0.86 8.49
N GLY A 438 -17.06 -1.20 9.07
CA GLY A 438 -16.27 -2.35 8.64
C GLY A 438 -16.99 -3.68 8.86
N GLU A 439 -16.54 -4.66 8.10
CA GLU A 439 -17.07 -6.01 8.04
C GLU A 439 -16.00 -6.99 8.51
N ILE A 440 -16.43 -8.02 9.25
CA ILE A 440 -15.57 -9.14 9.65
C ILE A 440 -16.29 -10.44 9.34
N TYR A 441 -15.63 -11.28 8.56
CA TYR A 441 -16.09 -12.61 8.18
C TYR A 441 -15.41 -13.64 9.07
N LEU A 442 -16.20 -14.45 9.76
CA LEU A 442 -15.76 -15.39 10.78
C LEU A 442 -16.28 -16.80 10.48
N ASP A 443 -15.42 -17.78 10.64
CA ASP A 443 -15.77 -19.19 10.73
C ASP A 443 -16.24 -19.55 12.14
N VAL A 444 -17.32 -20.31 12.22
CA VAL A 444 -17.90 -20.79 13.48
C VAL A 444 -18.34 -22.24 13.36
N THR A 445 -17.90 -23.09 14.28
CA THR A 445 -18.36 -24.47 14.39
C THR A 445 -19.51 -24.59 15.39
N PHE A 446 -20.75 -24.62 14.91
CA PHE A 446 -21.97 -24.68 15.74
C PHE A 446 -22.31 -26.10 16.23
N ASN A 447 -21.59 -26.67 17.20
CA ASN A 447 -21.76 -28.09 17.59
C ASN A 447 -22.03 -28.36 19.09
N ASP A 448 -21.41 -27.62 20.02
CA ASP A 448 -21.55 -27.87 21.46
C ASP A 448 -21.35 -26.58 22.28
N ALA A 449 -22.26 -26.37 23.23
CA ALA A 449 -22.29 -25.32 24.24
C ALA A 449 -20.95 -25.03 24.95
N SER A 450 -20.06 -26.02 25.03
CA SER A 450 -18.89 -26.00 25.92
C SER A 450 -17.53 -25.80 25.25
N ILE A 451 -17.43 -26.02 23.93
CA ILE A 451 -16.14 -26.02 23.20
C ILE A 451 -16.27 -25.55 21.74
N SER A 452 -17.26 -24.72 21.42
CA SER A 452 -17.41 -24.21 20.05
C SER A 452 -16.15 -23.43 19.65
N LEU A 453 -15.59 -23.82 18.51
CA LEU A 453 -14.39 -23.24 17.91
C LEU A 453 -14.87 -22.20 16.89
N ALA A 454 -14.45 -20.97 17.08
CA ALA A 454 -14.82 -19.84 16.26
C ALA A 454 -13.57 -19.00 16.03
N ASP A 455 -13.57 -18.29 14.92
CA ASP A 455 -12.67 -17.15 14.76
C ASP A 455 -12.99 -16.09 15.81
N ILE A 456 -11.95 -15.43 16.30
CA ILE A 456 -12.06 -14.44 17.37
C ILE A 456 -11.33 -13.17 16.96
N LEU A 457 -12.03 -12.04 17.01
CA LEU A 457 -11.39 -10.73 17.13
C LEU A 457 -11.06 -10.49 18.62
N HIS A 458 -9.79 -10.40 18.96
CA HIS A 458 -9.32 -10.08 20.31
C HIS A 458 -8.73 -8.67 20.37
N VAL A 459 -9.34 -7.76 21.12
CA VAL A 459 -8.91 -6.37 21.26
C VAL A 459 -8.41 -6.12 22.69
N GLN A 460 -7.13 -5.77 22.83
CA GLN A 460 -6.54 -5.48 24.13
C GLN A 460 -6.88 -4.08 24.65
N GLY A 461 -7.06 -3.11 23.75
CA GLY A 461 -7.48 -1.73 24.05
C GLY A 461 -8.99 -1.51 23.97
N ASP A 462 -9.37 -0.28 23.63
CA ASP A 462 -10.75 0.16 23.53
C ASP A 462 -11.34 -0.14 22.14
N THR A 463 -12.66 -0.36 22.07
CA THR A 463 -13.39 -0.47 20.79
C THR A 463 -14.30 0.74 20.59
N ASN A 464 -14.46 1.20 19.34
CA ASN A 464 -15.41 2.26 18.99
C ASN A 464 -15.99 2.08 17.57
N GLY A 465 -17.23 2.52 17.36
CA GLY A 465 -17.93 2.41 16.08
C GLY A 465 -18.83 1.18 15.98
N THR A 466 -19.30 0.85 14.78
CA THR A 466 -20.14 -0.33 14.51
C THR A 466 -19.52 -1.23 13.46
N THR A 467 -19.40 -2.53 13.77
CA THR A 467 -18.90 -3.57 12.86
C THR A 467 -19.98 -4.62 12.59
N THR A 468 -20.11 -5.01 11.33
CA THR A 468 -20.97 -6.13 10.91
C THR A 468 -20.18 -7.43 10.89
N LEU A 469 -20.72 -8.46 11.53
CA LEU A 469 -20.17 -9.81 11.55
C LEU A 469 -20.93 -10.70 10.56
N TYR A 470 -20.19 -11.34 9.67
CA TYR A 470 -20.67 -12.38 8.76
C TYR A 470 -20.15 -13.73 9.23
N LEU A 471 -21.05 -14.70 9.41
CA LEU A 471 -20.68 -16.00 9.95
C LEU A 471 -20.76 -17.08 8.86
N GLU A 472 -19.79 -17.99 8.85
CA GLU A 472 -19.83 -19.24 8.09
C GLU A 472 -19.82 -20.45 9.03
N ASN A 473 -20.66 -21.45 8.73
CA ASN A 473 -20.78 -22.65 9.55
C ASN A 473 -19.80 -23.71 9.08
N ILE A 474 -18.78 -23.98 9.89
CA ILE A 474 -17.83 -25.05 9.63
C ILE A 474 -18.34 -26.36 10.24
N ASN A 475 -19.18 -27.08 9.48
CA ASN A 475 -19.68 -28.42 9.81
C ASN A 475 -20.45 -28.52 11.17
N GLY A 476 -20.98 -27.41 11.65
CA GLY A 476 -21.89 -27.33 12.80
C GLY A 476 -23.26 -27.95 12.52
N GLN A 477 -23.79 -28.69 13.48
CA GLN A 477 -25.14 -29.30 13.44
C GLN A 477 -26.20 -28.51 14.21
N GLY A 478 -25.78 -27.50 14.98
CA GLY A 478 -26.62 -26.74 15.90
C GLY A 478 -26.74 -27.42 17.26
N SER A 479 -26.65 -26.63 18.34
CA SER A 479 -26.82 -27.06 19.72
C SER A 479 -27.09 -25.87 20.64
N GLN A 480 -27.84 -26.11 21.71
CA GLN A 480 -28.13 -25.11 22.75
C GLN A 480 -26.83 -24.66 23.42
N THR A 481 -26.49 -23.39 23.33
CA THR A 481 -25.37 -22.77 24.05
C THR A 481 -25.77 -22.51 25.50
N PRO A 482 -24.79 -22.32 26.41
CA PRO A 482 -25.09 -21.85 27.75
C PRO A 482 -25.77 -20.48 27.66
N THR A 483 -26.74 -20.25 28.52
CA THR A 483 -27.57 -19.05 28.53
C THR A 483 -27.33 -18.34 29.85
N GLY A 484 -26.65 -17.21 29.78
CA GLY A 484 -26.16 -16.49 30.94
C GLY A 484 -25.44 -15.22 30.53
N ASP A 485 -25.09 -14.42 31.52
CA ASP A 485 -24.21 -13.28 31.28
C ASP A 485 -22.77 -13.78 31.07
N ASN A 486 -22.08 -13.24 30.07
CA ASN A 486 -20.72 -13.66 29.66
C ASN A 486 -20.60 -15.14 29.25
N GLU A 487 -21.68 -15.71 28.71
CA GLU A 487 -21.74 -17.11 28.26
C GLU A 487 -22.16 -17.20 26.78
N GLY A 488 -21.76 -18.28 26.10
CA GLY A 488 -22.02 -18.52 24.68
C GLY A 488 -20.73 -18.81 23.90
N ILE A 489 -20.79 -18.76 22.57
CA ILE A 489 -19.61 -18.90 21.70
C ILE A 489 -18.95 -17.53 21.60
N LEU A 490 -17.75 -17.36 22.15
CA LEU A 490 -17.01 -16.10 22.07
C LEU A 490 -16.58 -15.83 20.61
N VAL A 491 -16.89 -14.63 20.11
CA VAL A 491 -16.49 -14.18 18.75
C VAL A 491 -15.76 -12.84 18.79
N VAL A 492 -15.97 -12.04 19.84
CA VAL A 492 -15.18 -10.82 20.09
C VAL A 492 -14.82 -10.72 21.56
N GLU A 493 -13.53 -10.64 21.85
CA GLU A 493 -12.98 -10.38 23.18
C GLU A 493 -12.44 -8.95 23.26
N VAL A 494 -12.83 -8.18 24.28
CA VAL A 494 -12.39 -6.80 24.49
C VAL A 494 -11.92 -6.62 25.93
N ASN A 495 -10.63 -6.33 26.11
CA ASN A 495 -10.03 -6.12 27.43
C ASN A 495 -10.09 -4.67 27.91
N GLY A 496 -10.20 -3.69 26.99
CA GLY A 496 -10.42 -2.28 27.32
C GLY A 496 -11.90 -1.89 27.36
N ASN A 497 -12.18 -0.61 27.14
CA ASN A 497 -13.55 -0.12 27.07
C ASN A 497 -14.22 -0.61 25.78
N SER A 498 -15.17 -1.52 25.93
CA SER A 498 -15.98 -2.01 24.82
C SER A 498 -17.08 -1.00 24.46
N ASN A 499 -16.72 0.16 23.90
CA ASN A 499 -17.71 1.17 23.45
C ASN A 499 -18.20 0.89 22.02
N GLY A 500 -17.51 0.03 21.27
CA GLY A 500 -17.93 -0.46 19.97
C GLY A 500 -19.19 -1.34 20.04
N SER A 501 -19.92 -1.35 18.93
CA SER A 501 -21.08 -2.22 18.70
C SER A 501 -20.77 -3.23 17.62
N PHE A 502 -21.10 -4.49 17.86
CA PHE A 502 -21.05 -5.55 16.86
C PHE A 502 -22.47 -6.00 16.55
N VAL A 503 -22.75 -6.26 15.28
CA VAL A 503 -24.06 -6.73 14.82
C VAL A 503 -23.87 -7.91 13.86
N LEU A 504 -24.82 -8.84 13.82
CA LEU A 504 -24.83 -9.85 12.77
C LEU A 504 -25.50 -9.28 11.53
N ASP A 505 -24.98 -9.60 10.35
CA ASP A 505 -25.64 -9.31 9.06
C ASP A 505 -27.07 -9.89 9.04
N LYS A 506 -27.23 -11.10 9.58
CA LYS A 506 -28.51 -11.78 9.71
C LYS A 506 -28.52 -12.71 10.91
N ALA A 507 -29.71 -13.04 11.39
CA ALA A 507 -29.86 -14.16 12.32
C ALA A 507 -29.34 -15.45 11.67
N TYR A 508 -28.61 -16.26 12.45
CA TYR A 508 -27.94 -17.44 11.93
C TYR A 508 -28.63 -18.71 12.45
N GLU A 509 -29.09 -19.58 11.56
CA GLU A 509 -29.86 -20.77 11.93
C GLU A 509 -29.10 -22.03 11.52
N VAL A 510 -28.90 -22.95 12.48
CA VAL A 510 -28.23 -24.24 12.25
C VAL A 510 -29.01 -25.34 12.97
N GLY A 511 -29.45 -26.34 12.21
CA GLY A 511 -30.32 -27.38 12.75
C GLY A 511 -31.62 -26.81 13.30
N ALA A 512 -31.94 -27.12 14.55
CA ALA A 512 -33.12 -26.60 15.25
C ALA A 512 -32.84 -25.31 16.04
N PHE A 513 -31.66 -24.70 15.89
CA PHE A 513 -31.22 -23.60 16.75
C PHE A 513 -31.02 -22.31 15.97
N LYS A 514 -31.54 -21.21 16.52
CA LYS A 514 -31.28 -19.86 16.05
C LYS A 514 -30.24 -19.21 16.95
N TYR A 515 -29.16 -18.71 16.36
CA TYR A 515 -28.07 -17.99 17.02
C TYR A 515 -28.23 -16.49 16.85
N SER A 516 -28.07 -15.79 17.97
CA SER A 516 -28.12 -14.33 18.09
C SER A 516 -26.86 -13.84 18.80
N LEU A 517 -26.48 -12.60 18.54
CA LEU A 517 -25.30 -12.00 19.17
C LEU A 517 -25.68 -11.24 20.45
N HIS A 518 -24.93 -11.49 21.52
CA HIS A 518 -25.16 -10.93 22.84
C HIS A 518 -23.88 -10.32 23.40
N LYS A 519 -23.98 -9.07 23.89
CA LYS A 519 -22.89 -8.42 24.62
C LYS A 519 -22.99 -8.78 26.11
N GLY A 520 -21.94 -9.38 26.64
CA GLY A 520 -21.82 -9.67 28.07
C GLY A 520 -21.52 -8.42 28.90
N SER A 521 -21.76 -8.49 30.21
CA SER A 521 -21.39 -7.42 31.15
C SER A 521 -19.88 -7.18 31.25
N ASN A 522 -19.05 -8.16 30.84
CA ASN A 522 -17.61 -8.01 30.73
C ASN A 522 -17.16 -7.22 29.48
N GLY A 523 -18.09 -6.88 28.57
CA GLY A 523 -17.80 -6.16 27.33
C GLY A 523 -17.53 -7.05 26.12
N ASN A 524 -17.42 -8.37 26.29
CA ASN A 524 -17.21 -9.34 25.22
C ASN A 524 -18.52 -9.69 24.51
N TRP A 525 -18.41 -10.26 23.31
CA TRP A 525 -19.55 -10.62 22.48
C TRP A 525 -19.60 -12.12 22.20
N TYR A 526 -20.78 -12.68 22.42
CA TYR A 526 -21.03 -14.11 22.38
C TYR A 526 -22.20 -14.42 21.46
N LEU A 527 -22.11 -15.50 20.71
CA LEU A 527 -23.27 -16.11 20.07
C LEU A 527 -24.00 -16.98 21.09
N GLN A 528 -25.28 -16.68 21.31
CA GLN A 528 -26.17 -17.52 22.10
C GLN A 528 -27.27 -18.07 21.20
N SER A 529 -27.66 -19.31 21.43
CA SER A 529 -28.72 -19.98 20.69
C SER A 529 -30.00 -20.14 21.50
N GLU A 530 -31.09 -20.24 20.77
CA GLU A 530 -32.39 -20.67 21.25
C GLU A 530 -32.90 -21.80 20.35
N GLU A 531 -33.37 -22.89 20.96
CA GLU A 531 -34.06 -23.96 20.23
C GLU A 531 -35.38 -23.42 19.65
N GLN A 532 -35.59 -23.61 18.36
CA GLN A 532 -36.83 -23.29 17.68
C GLN A 532 -37.81 -24.45 17.84
N ILE A 533 -38.95 -24.18 18.49
CA ILE A 533 -40.00 -25.15 18.82
C ILE A 533 -41.32 -24.65 18.19
N PRO A 534 -41.57 -24.92 16.91
CA PRO A 534 -42.86 -24.69 16.28
C PRO A 534 -43.96 -25.48 16.99
N SER A 535 -45.03 -24.82 17.41
CA SER A 535 -46.16 -25.49 18.06
C SER A 535 -47.44 -24.67 17.93
N LEU A 536 -48.56 -25.37 17.75
CA LEU A 536 -49.87 -24.75 17.66
C LEU A 536 -50.94 -25.63 18.32
N THR A 537 -52.05 -25.01 18.69
CA THR A 537 -53.24 -25.71 19.18
C THR A 537 -54.46 -25.33 18.36
N LEU A 538 -55.39 -26.27 18.22
CA LEU A 538 -56.67 -26.09 17.55
C LEU A 538 -57.80 -26.45 18.50
N THR A 539 -58.66 -25.49 18.81
CA THR A 539 -59.95 -25.76 19.43
C THR A 539 -61.05 -25.61 18.40
N LYS A 540 -62.06 -26.48 18.49
CA LYS A 540 -63.19 -26.50 17.57
C LYS A 540 -64.48 -26.59 18.38
N GLU A 541 -65.36 -25.65 18.14
CA GLU A 541 -66.65 -25.55 18.81
C GLU A 541 -67.77 -25.52 17.79
N VAL A 542 -68.95 -26.01 18.19
CA VAL A 542 -70.17 -25.93 17.40
C VAL A 542 -71.25 -25.24 18.21
N ASN A 543 -72.05 -24.41 17.57
CA ASN A 543 -73.13 -23.67 18.22
C ASN A 543 -74.26 -24.58 18.80
N ALA A 544 -74.38 -25.82 18.34
CA ALA A 544 -75.34 -26.80 18.86
C ALA A 544 -74.80 -28.24 18.77
N SER A 545 -74.81 -28.95 19.90
CA SER A 545 -74.36 -30.35 20.02
C SER A 545 -75.49 -31.38 19.84
N SER A 546 -76.73 -30.92 19.70
CA SER A 546 -77.89 -31.75 19.37
C SER A 546 -78.86 -30.97 18.49
N ILE A 547 -79.47 -31.66 17.54
CA ILE A 547 -80.35 -31.08 16.52
C ILE A 547 -81.63 -31.92 16.41
N SER A 548 -82.77 -31.26 16.30
CA SER A 548 -84.09 -31.91 16.19
C SER A 548 -84.95 -31.35 15.05
N SER A 549 -84.45 -30.32 14.36
CA SER A 549 -85.01 -29.76 13.13
C SER A 549 -83.88 -29.29 12.21
N PRO A 550 -84.12 -29.18 10.88
CA PRO A 550 -83.14 -28.65 9.93
C PRO A 550 -82.64 -27.26 10.34
N GLY A 551 -81.39 -26.94 9.98
CA GLY A 551 -80.76 -25.66 10.31
C GLY A 551 -79.26 -25.67 10.04
N THR A 552 -78.61 -24.54 10.27
CA THR A 552 -77.16 -24.37 10.07
C THR A 552 -76.41 -24.59 11.38
N LEU A 553 -75.42 -25.47 11.36
CA LEU A 553 -74.40 -25.60 12.40
C LEU A 553 -73.25 -24.66 12.06
N GLY A 554 -72.96 -23.74 12.97
CA GLY A 554 -71.80 -22.86 12.89
C GLY A 554 -70.66 -23.47 13.69
N TYR A 555 -69.55 -23.74 13.01
CA TYR A 555 -68.31 -24.20 13.62
C TYR A 555 -67.32 -23.04 13.72
N THR A 556 -66.72 -22.88 14.91
CA THR A 556 -65.65 -21.92 15.18
C THR A 556 -64.37 -22.70 15.47
N PHE A 557 -63.29 -22.33 14.80
CA PHE A 557 -61.96 -22.88 15.03
C PHE A 557 -61.07 -21.77 15.59
N THR A 558 -60.42 -22.01 16.71
CA THR A 558 -59.38 -21.13 17.24
C THR A 558 -58.04 -21.82 17.10
N VAL A 559 -57.18 -21.26 16.26
CA VAL A 559 -55.79 -21.69 16.10
C VAL A 559 -54.92 -20.75 16.92
N THR A 560 -54.14 -21.27 17.85
CA THR A 560 -53.22 -20.47 18.68
C THR A 560 -51.80 -20.96 18.49
N ASN A 561 -50.86 -20.05 18.22
CA ASN A 561 -49.44 -20.37 18.23
C ASN A 561 -48.96 -20.51 19.68
N THR A 562 -48.54 -21.73 20.03
CA THR A 562 -48.04 -22.10 21.36
C THR A 562 -46.53 -22.37 21.36
N GLY A 563 -45.87 -22.17 20.22
CA GLY A 563 -44.43 -22.29 20.06
C GLY A 563 -43.69 -20.98 20.35
N ASN A 564 -42.40 -20.96 20.05
CA ASN A 564 -41.54 -19.76 20.16
C ASN A 564 -41.09 -19.21 18.79
N VAL A 565 -41.68 -19.70 17.70
CA VAL A 565 -41.45 -19.18 16.34
C VAL A 565 -42.78 -18.75 15.72
N ALA A 566 -42.74 -17.69 14.92
CA ALA A 566 -43.89 -17.28 14.13
C ALA A 566 -44.20 -18.33 13.06
N LEU A 567 -45.48 -18.55 12.76
CA LEU A 567 -45.92 -19.63 11.89
C LEU A 567 -46.60 -19.08 10.64
N SER A 568 -46.12 -19.49 9.47
CA SER A 568 -46.69 -19.11 8.17
C SER A 568 -47.57 -20.23 7.60
N HIS A 569 -48.42 -19.87 6.63
CA HIS A 569 -49.25 -20.80 5.86
C HIS A 569 -50.13 -21.72 6.74
N ILE A 570 -50.92 -21.12 7.62
CA ILE A 570 -51.85 -21.87 8.48
C ILE A 570 -52.99 -22.47 7.64
N VAL A 571 -53.07 -23.80 7.60
CA VAL A 571 -54.10 -24.54 6.85
C VAL A 571 -54.96 -25.38 7.78
N ILE A 572 -56.28 -25.13 7.77
CA ILE A 572 -57.27 -25.97 8.47
C ILE A 572 -57.91 -26.94 7.47
N THR A 573 -57.85 -28.23 7.78
CA THR A 573 -58.58 -29.29 7.05
C THR A 573 -59.70 -29.81 7.93
N ASP A 574 -60.93 -29.79 7.43
CA ASP A 574 -62.13 -30.21 8.16
C ASP A 574 -63.01 -31.16 7.32
N THR A 575 -63.61 -32.16 7.96
CA THR A 575 -64.42 -33.19 7.26
C THR A 575 -65.73 -32.69 6.66
N LEU A 576 -66.25 -31.56 7.15
CA LEU A 576 -67.52 -30.98 6.69
C LEU A 576 -67.33 -29.82 5.70
N GLY A 577 -66.10 -29.32 5.49
CA GLY A 577 -65.82 -28.28 4.51
C GLY A 577 -64.51 -27.53 4.75
N GLN A 578 -64.36 -26.40 4.07
CA GLN A 578 -63.20 -25.52 4.24
C GLN A 578 -63.56 -24.38 5.20
N ALA A 579 -62.78 -24.24 6.28
CA ALA A 579 -62.93 -23.11 7.19
C ALA A 579 -62.29 -21.84 6.58
N THR A 580 -62.91 -20.68 6.79
CA THR A 580 -62.40 -19.39 6.32
C THR A 580 -61.95 -18.53 7.49
N LEU A 581 -60.80 -17.85 7.35
CA LEU A 581 -60.29 -16.92 8.35
C LEU A 581 -61.33 -15.80 8.57
N SER A 582 -61.74 -15.62 9.81
CA SER A 582 -62.76 -14.65 10.22
C SER A 582 -62.16 -13.45 10.96
N SER A 583 -61.12 -13.67 11.77
CA SER A 583 -60.43 -12.64 12.55
C SER A 583 -59.15 -13.21 13.17
N GLY A 584 -58.27 -12.36 13.70
CA GLY A 584 -57.09 -12.78 14.45
C GLY A 584 -55.83 -12.09 13.95
N ASP A 585 -55.60 -12.16 12.65
CA ASP A 585 -54.53 -11.46 11.92
C ASP A 585 -54.78 -9.95 11.92
N THR A 586 -54.33 -9.28 12.99
CA THR A 586 -54.62 -7.86 13.23
C THR A 586 -53.70 -6.90 12.48
N ASN A 587 -52.49 -7.36 12.18
CA ASN A 587 -51.44 -6.71 11.39
C ASN A 587 -51.59 -6.99 9.88
N ALA A 588 -52.39 -7.99 9.49
CA ALA A 588 -52.63 -8.38 8.09
C ALA A 588 -51.33 -8.78 7.36
N ASP A 589 -50.41 -9.44 8.07
CA ASP A 589 -49.15 -9.93 7.51
C ASP A 589 -49.16 -11.43 7.18
N GLU A 590 -50.31 -12.09 7.39
CA GLU A 590 -50.51 -13.51 7.13
C GLU A 590 -49.54 -14.43 7.90
N ILE A 591 -49.01 -13.95 9.04
CA ILE A 591 -48.14 -14.70 9.94
C ILE A 591 -48.82 -14.85 11.30
N LEU A 592 -48.97 -16.09 11.78
CA LEU A 592 -49.47 -16.35 13.11
C LEU A 592 -48.33 -16.16 14.12
N ASP A 593 -48.27 -14.94 14.67
CA ASP A 593 -47.23 -14.49 15.59
C ASP A 593 -47.21 -15.28 16.89
N ILE A 594 -46.10 -15.16 17.63
CA ILE A 594 -45.93 -15.82 18.92
C ILE A 594 -47.02 -15.34 19.89
N ASN A 595 -47.74 -16.30 20.52
CA ASN A 595 -48.91 -16.07 21.38
C ASN A 595 -50.16 -15.49 20.68
N GLU A 596 -50.17 -15.40 19.35
CA GLU A 596 -51.33 -14.94 18.59
C GLU A 596 -52.38 -16.06 18.44
N SER A 597 -53.64 -15.66 18.22
CA SER A 597 -54.74 -16.60 17.93
C SER A 597 -55.61 -16.14 16.77
N TRP A 598 -55.83 -17.03 15.83
CA TRP A 598 -56.69 -16.81 14.67
C TRP A 598 -57.99 -17.61 14.76
N ILE A 599 -59.09 -16.97 14.36
CA ILE A 599 -60.43 -17.51 14.37
C ILE A 599 -60.87 -17.80 12.94
N TYR A 600 -61.21 -19.06 12.67
CA TYR A 600 -61.82 -19.48 11.41
C TYR A 600 -63.26 -19.94 11.64
N THR A 601 -64.11 -19.82 10.62
CA THR A 601 -65.50 -20.25 10.69
C THR A 601 -65.87 -21.18 9.53
N LEU A 602 -66.79 -22.11 9.78
CA LEU A 602 -67.39 -23.00 8.79
C LEU A 602 -68.88 -23.19 9.10
N GLU A 603 -69.73 -23.06 8.09
CA GLU A 603 -71.16 -23.35 8.22
C GLU A 603 -71.49 -24.69 7.57
N TYR A 604 -72.29 -25.51 8.24
CA TYR A 604 -72.79 -26.79 7.73
C TYR A 604 -74.32 -26.85 7.77
N GLU A 605 -74.95 -27.10 6.63
CA GLU A 605 -76.40 -27.19 6.51
C GLU A 605 -76.89 -28.61 6.86
N VAL A 606 -77.72 -28.70 7.90
CA VAL A 606 -78.39 -29.94 8.31
C VAL A 606 -79.77 -30.01 7.66
N ILE A 607 -80.04 -31.11 6.95
CA ILE A 607 -81.31 -31.35 6.26
C ILE A 607 -82.20 -32.38 6.99
N GLN A 608 -83.51 -32.31 6.76
CA GLN A 608 -84.52 -33.15 7.44
C GLN A 608 -84.24 -34.65 7.31
N THR A 609 -83.71 -35.08 6.17
CA THR A 609 -83.43 -36.50 5.92
C THR A 609 -82.32 -37.05 6.83
N GLN A 610 -81.33 -36.24 7.23
CA GLN A 610 -80.27 -36.67 8.17
C GLN A 610 -80.85 -36.88 9.58
N ILE A 611 -81.82 -36.04 9.97
CA ILE A 611 -82.53 -36.13 11.25
C ILE A 611 -83.46 -37.34 11.26
N ASP A 612 -84.25 -37.54 10.21
CA ASP A 612 -85.17 -38.67 10.09
C ASP A 612 -84.43 -40.02 10.08
N GLN A 613 -83.20 -40.04 9.57
CA GLN A 613 -82.32 -41.21 9.56
C GLN A 613 -81.57 -41.41 10.88
N GLY A 614 -81.57 -40.42 11.78
CA GLY A 614 -80.88 -40.46 13.07
C GLY A 614 -79.36 -40.65 12.95
N ILE A 615 -78.73 -40.05 11.94
CA ILE A 615 -77.29 -40.18 11.69
C ILE A 615 -76.52 -39.14 12.50
N ASP A 616 -75.48 -39.57 13.20
CA ASP A 616 -74.55 -38.67 13.88
C ASP A 616 -73.72 -37.86 12.87
N ILE A 617 -73.66 -36.53 13.05
CA ILE A 617 -72.77 -35.65 12.29
C ILE A 617 -71.41 -35.65 13.00
N ILE A 618 -70.49 -36.46 12.48
CA ILE A 618 -69.12 -36.51 12.99
C ILE A 618 -68.30 -35.46 12.25
N ASN A 619 -67.72 -34.51 12.99
CA ASN A 619 -66.89 -33.47 12.41
C ASN A 619 -65.48 -33.43 13.04
N THR A 620 -64.47 -33.86 12.30
CA THR A 620 -63.06 -33.81 12.72
C THR A 620 -62.28 -32.77 11.93
N ALA A 621 -61.36 -32.06 12.59
CA ALA A 621 -60.47 -31.10 11.95
C ALA A 621 -59.02 -31.31 12.37
N SER A 622 -58.10 -30.90 11.50
CA SER A 622 -56.66 -30.81 11.75
C SER A 622 -56.14 -29.47 11.24
N VAL A 623 -54.99 -29.06 11.74
CA VAL A 623 -54.30 -27.83 11.35
C VAL A 623 -52.82 -28.14 11.11
N THR A 624 -52.22 -27.45 10.15
CA THR A 624 -50.79 -27.55 9.82
C THR A 624 -50.22 -26.16 9.57
N SER A 625 -48.92 -26.00 9.80
CA SER A 625 -48.12 -24.83 9.41
C SER A 625 -46.99 -25.24 8.48
N GLU A 626 -46.27 -24.28 7.91
CA GLU A 626 -45.07 -24.56 7.12
C GLU A 626 -43.89 -25.05 7.99
N GLN A 627 -43.82 -24.60 9.24
CA GLN A 627 -42.75 -24.94 10.18
C GLN A 627 -42.98 -26.29 10.89
N GLY A 628 -44.17 -26.90 10.76
CA GLY A 628 -44.53 -28.17 11.40
C GLY A 628 -46.03 -28.43 11.46
#